data_AF-F8L6A5-F1
#
_entry.id   AF-F8L6A5-F1
#
_cell.length_a   1.000
_cell.length_b   1.000
_cell.length_c   1.000
_cell.angle_alpha   90.00
_cell.angle_beta   90.00
_cell.angle_gamma   90.00
#
_symmetry.space_group_name_H-M   'P 1'
#
loop_
_entity.id
_entity.type
_entity.pdbx_description
1 polymer ?
#
loop_
_entity_poly.entity_id
_entity_poly.type
_entity_poly.pdbx_seq_one_letter_code
_entity_poly.pdbx_strand_id
1 'polypeptide(L)'
;MCPDFRVSHPKEEGVFQASKWFSYRVLLDESEMVDLFAFLPPFALYNVSEIVPLEEAFFSQEDFLNEYAKSAQALKNGEVYTPPKALFSSALSATSEAFYAMEVQKGVILKILQPVIQLSKHHFTYAAENQSFHFMVHSQESIQWGLQFSYPQLYSNSMQGDVVEVMKEQTYPNTILFRALMQWMRNHSRPVPFLINGQRKNVEARLGKRCFSWIENHPQLKEKGLVVA
;
A
#
# COMPACT_ATOMS: atom_id res chain seq x y z
N MET A 1 -6.46 -22.07 -6.61
CA MET A 1 -6.97 -22.80 -5.43
C MET A 1 -7.37 -21.77 -4.40
N CYS A 2 -8.56 -21.89 -3.81
CA CYS A 2 -8.96 -21.03 -2.70
C CYS A 2 -8.01 -21.32 -1.51
N PRO A 3 -7.38 -20.30 -0.90
CA PRO A 3 -6.57 -20.53 0.28
C PRO A 3 -7.45 -21.09 1.40
N ASP A 4 -6.97 -22.13 2.08
CA ASP A 4 -7.64 -22.64 3.27
C ASP A 4 -7.26 -21.75 4.46
N PHE A 5 -8.23 -20.97 4.94
CA PHE A 5 -8.04 -20.13 6.11
C PHE A 5 -8.59 -20.84 7.34
N ARG A 6 -7.73 -21.00 8.35
CA ARG A 6 -8.19 -21.44 9.67
C ARG A 6 -9.17 -20.41 10.24
N VAL A 7 -10.37 -20.88 10.60
CA VAL A 7 -11.34 -20.08 11.35
C VAL A 7 -10.90 -20.04 12.83
N SER A 8 -10.80 -18.85 13.42
CA SER A 8 -10.33 -18.67 14.79
C SER A 8 -10.79 -17.33 15.40
N HIS A 9 -10.36 -17.06 16.63
CA HIS A 9 -10.70 -15.85 17.40
C HIS A 9 -9.44 -15.20 18.01
N PRO A 10 -9.39 -13.85 18.17
CA PRO A 10 -8.27 -13.17 18.84
C PRO A 10 -7.93 -13.64 20.26
N LYS A 11 -8.83 -14.40 20.91
CA LYS A 11 -8.60 -14.96 22.25
C LYS A 11 -7.67 -16.17 22.21
N GLU A 12 -7.60 -16.85 21.07
CA GLU A 12 -6.80 -18.04 20.84
C GLU A 12 -5.49 -17.64 20.13
N GLU A 13 -5.59 -16.75 19.14
CA GLU A 13 -4.45 -16.33 18.32
C GLU A 13 -3.63 -15.18 18.92
N GLY A 14 -4.24 -14.43 19.83
CA GLY A 14 -3.77 -13.11 20.22
C GLY A 14 -4.07 -12.02 19.19
N VAL A 15 -3.60 -10.81 19.50
CA VAL A 15 -3.79 -9.61 18.69
C VAL A 15 -2.44 -9.21 18.11
N PHE A 16 -2.36 -9.12 16.79
CA PHE A 16 -1.23 -8.54 16.09
C PHE A 16 -1.13 -7.04 16.39
N GLN A 17 0.03 -6.61 16.85
CA GLN A 17 0.33 -5.22 17.13
C GLN A 17 1.64 -4.83 16.44
N ALA A 18 1.64 -3.71 15.71
CA ALA A 18 2.83 -3.17 15.09
C ALA A 18 2.99 -1.70 15.47
N SER A 19 4.15 -1.37 16.05
CA SER A 19 4.42 -0.06 16.64
C SER A 19 5.26 0.85 15.73
N LYS A 20 5.97 0.27 14.75
CA LYS A 20 6.80 1.01 13.80
C LYS A 20 6.71 0.36 12.43
N TRP A 21 6.65 1.17 11.37
CA TRP A 21 6.45 0.72 10.00
C TRP A 21 7.52 1.27 9.06
N PHE A 22 8.00 0.46 8.11
CA PHE A 22 8.58 0.96 6.87
C PHE A 22 7.45 1.30 5.92
N SER A 23 7.53 2.43 5.24
CA SER A 23 6.51 2.85 4.27
C SER A 23 7.16 3.31 2.97
N TYR A 24 6.69 2.78 1.85
CA TYR A 24 7.05 3.22 0.50
C TYR A 24 5.83 3.79 -0.17
N ARG A 25 5.82 5.11 -0.35
CA ARG A 25 4.75 5.87 -0.99
C ARG A 25 5.16 6.13 -2.43
N VAL A 26 4.34 5.69 -3.38
CA VAL A 26 4.72 5.70 -4.79
C VAL A 26 3.51 5.86 -5.71
N LEU A 27 3.70 6.69 -6.73
CA LEU A 27 2.85 6.74 -7.91
C LEU A 27 3.61 6.06 -9.06
N LEU A 28 3.01 5.03 -9.66
CA LEU A 28 3.56 4.29 -10.80
C LEU A 28 2.64 4.42 -12.00
N ASP A 29 3.21 4.27 -13.20
CA ASP A 29 2.42 4.04 -14.39
C ASP A 29 1.79 2.63 -14.37
N GLU A 30 0.73 2.41 -15.15
CA GLU A 30 0.08 1.09 -15.25
C GLU A 30 1.09 -0.02 -15.61
N SER A 31 1.96 0.26 -16.58
CA SER A 31 2.95 -0.71 -17.05
C SER A 31 4.04 -0.97 -16.01
N GLU A 32 4.40 0.04 -15.21
CA GLU A 32 5.34 -0.10 -14.10
C GLU A 32 4.75 -0.91 -12.93
N MET A 33 3.44 -0.83 -12.69
CA MET A 33 2.77 -1.67 -11.69
C MET A 33 2.74 -3.14 -12.11
N VAL A 34 2.48 -3.41 -13.39
CA VAL A 34 2.58 -4.77 -13.97
C VAL A 34 4.00 -5.29 -13.83
N ASP A 35 5.01 -4.48 -14.21
CA ASP A 35 6.43 -4.83 -14.08
C ASP A 35 6.83 -5.12 -12.62
N LEU A 36 6.28 -4.35 -11.66
CA LEU A 36 6.48 -4.60 -10.23
C LEU A 36 5.90 -5.96 -9.82
N PHE A 37 4.63 -6.24 -10.15
CA PHE A 37 3.96 -7.48 -9.77
C PHE A 37 4.66 -8.71 -10.36
N ALA A 38 5.15 -8.61 -11.59
CA ALA A 38 5.94 -9.66 -12.24
C ALA A 38 7.32 -9.87 -11.61
N PHE A 39 7.93 -8.82 -11.04
CA PHE A 39 9.23 -8.92 -10.38
C PHE A 39 9.16 -9.52 -8.97
N LEU A 40 8.06 -9.31 -8.25
CA LEU A 40 7.91 -9.78 -6.89
C LEU A 40 7.86 -11.33 -6.83
N PRO A 41 8.46 -11.96 -5.80
CA PRO A 41 8.20 -13.36 -5.50
C PRO A 41 6.69 -13.64 -5.40
N PRO A 42 6.23 -14.89 -5.63
CA PRO A 42 4.80 -15.22 -5.61
C PRO A 42 4.08 -14.71 -4.36
N PHE A 43 2.95 -14.05 -4.58
CA PHE A 43 2.13 -13.48 -3.52
C PHE A 43 0.65 -13.45 -3.92
N ALA A 44 -0.22 -13.29 -2.92
CA ALA A 44 -1.64 -13.03 -3.09
C ALA A 44 -2.05 -11.75 -2.35
N LEU A 45 -3.19 -11.18 -2.78
CA LEU A 45 -3.82 -10.01 -2.19
C LEU A 45 -5.00 -10.46 -1.33
N TYR A 46 -5.04 -10.01 -0.08
CA TYR A 46 -6.03 -10.43 0.92
C TYR A 46 -6.87 -9.24 1.37
N ASN A 47 -8.19 -9.41 1.43
CA ASN A 47 -9.10 -8.42 1.98
C ASN A 47 -9.05 -8.46 3.50
N VAL A 48 -8.34 -7.49 4.09
CA VAL A 48 -8.23 -7.33 5.55
C VAL A 48 -9.08 -6.15 6.07
N SER A 49 -9.87 -5.54 5.19
CA SER A 49 -10.51 -4.24 5.44
C SER A 49 -12.03 -4.31 5.59
N GLU A 50 -12.66 -5.34 5.05
CA GLU A 50 -14.11 -5.47 4.97
C GLU A 50 -14.56 -6.88 5.40
N ILE A 51 -15.84 -6.98 5.74
CA ILE A 51 -16.50 -8.27 6.02
C ILE A 51 -17.05 -8.78 4.70
N VAL A 52 -16.58 -9.95 4.25
CA VAL A 52 -16.92 -10.55 2.96
C VAL A 52 -17.16 -12.05 3.09
N PRO A 53 -17.81 -12.71 2.11
CA PRO A 53 -17.76 -14.16 1.99
C PRO A 53 -16.30 -14.67 1.94
N LEU A 54 -16.03 -15.88 2.42
CA LEU A 54 -14.67 -16.41 2.53
C LEU A 54 -13.99 -16.54 1.15
N GLU A 55 -14.77 -16.88 0.14
CA GLU A 55 -14.37 -16.97 -1.26
C GLU A 55 -13.99 -15.61 -1.89
N GLU A 56 -14.43 -14.50 -1.29
CA GLU A 56 -14.11 -13.12 -1.70
C GLU A 56 -13.03 -12.48 -0.81
N ALA A 57 -12.47 -13.23 0.15
CA ALA A 57 -11.47 -12.74 1.09
C ALA A 57 -10.08 -12.52 0.45
N PHE A 58 -9.92 -12.81 -0.84
CA PHE A 58 -8.71 -12.56 -1.61
C PHE A 58 -9.05 -12.02 -3.00
N PHE A 59 -8.11 -11.27 -3.56
CA PHE A 59 -8.25 -10.67 -4.89
C PHE A 59 -7.27 -11.33 -5.85
N SER A 60 -7.68 -11.46 -7.12
CA SER A 60 -6.71 -11.79 -8.17
C SER A 60 -5.78 -10.60 -8.39
N GLN A 61 -4.54 -10.88 -8.79
CA GLN A 61 -3.61 -9.82 -9.20
C GLN A 61 -4.13 -9.07 -10.44
N GLU A 62 -4.82 -9.77 -11.33
CA GLU A 62 -5.43 -9.19 -12.53
C GLU A 62 -6.50 -8.14 -12.19
N ASP A 63 -7.42 -8.46 -11.27
CA ASP A 63 -8.45 -7.51 -10.82
C ASP A 63 -7.82 -6.25 -10.24
N PHE A 64 -6.80 -6.43 -9.40
CA PHE A 64 -6.07 -5.31 -8.83
C PHE A 64 -5.39 -4.46 -9.91
N LEU A 65 -4.68 -5.09 -10.86
CA LEU A 65 -3.97 -4.38 -11.93
C LEU A 65 -4.94 -3.63 -12.85
N ASN A 66 -6.10 -4.22 -13.15
CA ASN A 66 -7.15 -3.59 -13.95
C ASN A 66 -7.71 -2.33 -13.24
N GLU A 67 -8.00 -2.42 -11.94
CA GLU A 67 -8.48 -1.28 -11.17
C GLU A 67 -7.40 -0.21 -10.96
N TYR A 68 -6.13 -0.62 -10.82
CA TYR A 68 -5.00 0.31 -10.78
C TYR A 68 -4.82 1.06 -12.10
N ALA A 69 -4.89 0.36 -13.24
CA ALA A 69 -4.77 0.96 -14.57
C ALA A 69 -5.84 2.04 -14.79
N LYS A 70 -7.11 1.76 -14.42
CA LYS A 70 -8.18 2.77 -14.44
C LYS A 70 -7.84 4.01 -13.61
N SER A 71 -7.31 3.81 -12.41
CA SER A 71 -6.88 4.92 -11.55
C SER A 71 -5.74 5.74 -12.15
N ALA A 72 -4.72 5.09 -12.71
CA ALA A 72 -3.60 5.78 -13.34
C ALA A 72 -4.05 6.53 -14.60
N GLN A 73 -4.92 5.92 -15.42
CA GLN A 73 -5.44 6.54 -16.65
C GLN A 73 -6.32 7.76 -16.36
N ALA A 74 -7.16 7.71 -15.32
CA ALA A 74 -7.91 8.88 -14.88
C ALA A 74 -6.97 10.04 -14.54
N LEU A 75 -5.90 9.80 -13.76
CA LEU A 75 -4.91 10.83 -13.43
C LEU A 75 -4.21 11.40 -14.68
N LYS A 76 -3.86 10.55 -15.65
CA LYS A 76 -3.30 10.98 -16.96
C LYS A 76 -4.25 11.91 -17.70
N ASN A 77 -5.56 11.63 -17.62
CA ASN A 77 -6.62 12.40 -18.28
C ASN A 77 -7.02 13.68 -17.53
N GLY A 78 -6.44 13.95 -16.35
CA GLY A 78 -6.85 15.08 -15.52
C GLY A 78 -8.12 14.82 -14.71
N GLU A 79 -8.45 13.55 -14.47
CA GLU A 79 -9.64 13.11 -13.75
C GLU A 79 -9.29 12.46 -12.42
N VAL A 80 -10.23 12.45 -11.47
CA VAL A 80 -10.10 11.74 -10.20
C VAL A 80 -10.99 10.50 -10.24
N TYR A 81 -10.38 9.33 -10.10
CA TYR A 81 -11.08 8.05 -10.00
C TYR A 81 -11.12 7.56 -8.56
N THR A 82 -12.25 6.98 -8.15
CA THR A 82 -12.39 6.35 -6.81
C THR A 82 -12.44 4.84 -6.97
N PRO A 83 -11.29 4.14 -6.89
CA PRO A 83 -11.29 2.69 -7.00
C PRO A 83 -11.95 2.02 -5.78
N PRO A 84 -12.37 0.74 -5.90
CA PRO A 84 -12.89 -0.04 -4.79
C PRO A 84 -11.96 0.01 -3.57
N LYS A 85 -12.53 0.31 -2.40
CA LYS A 85 -11.75 0.52 -1.17
C LYS A 85 -10.96 -0.72 -0.79
N ALA A 86 -11.60 -1.88 -0.82
CA ALA A 86 -11.02 -3.15 -0.38
C ALA A 86 -9.73 -3.51 -1.12
N LEU A 87 -9.69 -3.33 -2.44
CA LEU A 87 -8.49 -3.61 -3.26
C LEU A 87 -7.29 -2.74 -2.85
N PHE A 88 -7.56 -1.47 -2.54
CA PHE A 88 -6.56 -0.48 -2.15
C PHE A 88 -6.46 -0.31 -0.63
N SER A 89 -6.94 -1.28 0.13
CA SER A 89 -6.79 -1.42 1.60
C SER A 89 -6.52 -2.89 1.94
N SER A 90 -5.82 -3.60 1.05
CA SER A 90 -5.54 -5.02 1.12
C SER A 90 -4.19 -5.31 1.78
N ALA A 91 -3.91 -6.58 2.03
CA ALA A 91 -2.58 -7.04 2.43
C ALA A 91 -1.98 -7.94 1.36
N LEU A 92 -0.69 -7.77 1.07
CA LEU A 92 0.08 -8.69 0.24
C LEU A 92 0.79 -9.68 1.15
N SER A 93 0.68 -10.97 0.82
CA SER A 93 1.39 -12.04 1.52
C SER A 93 1.79 -13.16 0.58
N ALA A 94 2.96 -13.74 0.83
CA ALA A 94 3.46 -14.95 0.18
C ALA A 94 2.78 -16.23 0.71
N THR A 95 2.08 -16.15 1.84
CA THR A 95 1.35 -17.29 2.45
C THR A 95 0.02 -16.86 3.05
N SER A 96 -0.98 -17.74 3.02
CA SER A 96 -2.26 -17.55 3.71
C SER A 96 -2.16 -17.77 5.22
N GLU A 97 -1.12 -18.48 5.69
CA GLU A 97 -0.87 -18.73 7.12
C GLU A 97 -0.58 -17.46 7.93
N ALA A 98 -0.28 -16.35 7.24
CA ALA A 98 -0.15 -15.04 7.86
C ALA A 98 -1.50 -14.47 8.35
N PHE A 99 -2.61 -15.18 8.12
CA PHE A 99 -3.96 -14.76 8.47
C PHE A 99 -4.76 -15.88 9.13
N TYR A 100 -5.82 -15.50 9.86
CA TYR A 100 -6.96 -16.36 10.19
C TYR A 100 -8.25 -15.68 9.77
N ALA A 101 -9.28 -16.48 9.50
CA ALA A 101 -10.62 -16.00 9.27
C ALA A 101 -11.33 -15.85 10.62
N MET A 102 -11.89 -14.68 10.89
CA MET A 102 -12.77 -14.48 12.05
C MET A 102 -14.21 -14.39 11.54
N GLU A 103 -15.04 -15.34 11.95
CA GLU A 103 -16.46 -15.34 11.60
C GLU A 103 -17.19 -14.17 12.26
N VAL A 104 -18.07 -13.58 11.48
CA VAL A 104 -19.02 -12.55 11.88
C VAL A 104 -20.37 -12.89 11.25
N GLN A 105 -21.46 -12.30 11.75
CA GLN A 105 -22.83 -12.77 11.44
C GLN A 105 -23.16 -12.96 9.94
N LYS A 106 -22.47 -12.28 9.01
CA LYS A 106 -22.74 -12.35 7.56
C LYS A 106 -21.46 -12.52 6.71
N GLY A 107 -20.43 -13.17 7.24
CA GLY A 107 -19.20 -13.43 6.49
C GLY A 107 -17.99 -13.60 7.39
N VAL A 108 -16.83 -13.30 6.85
CA VAL A 108 -15.56 -13.34 7.56
C VAL A 108 -14.84 -12.02 7.43
N ILE A 109 -13.97 -11.72 8.39
CA ILE A 109 -12.92 -10.72 8.25
C ILE A 109 -11.58 -11.40 8.48
N LEU A 110 -10.65 -11.22 7.56
CA LEU A 110 -9.30 -11.74 7.75
C LEU A 110 -8.55 -10.90 8.77
N LYS A 111 -7.97 -11.59 9.75
CA LYS A 111 -7.13 -10.99 10.78
C LYS A 111 -5.70 -11.44 10.59
N ILE A 112 -4.78 -10.49 10.74
CA ILE A 112 -3.34 -10.70 10.56
C ILE A 112 -2.77 -11.43 11.78
N LEU A 113 -2.01 -12.51 11.53
CA LEU A 113 -1.23 -13.26 12.54
C LEU A 113 0.25 -12.91 12.51
N GLN A 114 0.79 -12.75 11.30
CA GLN A 114 2.21 -12.53 11.07
C GLN A 114 2.42 -11.24 10.27
N PRO A 115 3.62 -10.63 10.30
CA PRO A 115 3.92 -9.45 9.50
C PRO A 115 3.58 -9.63 8.01
N VAL A 116 2.73 -8.75 7.48
CA VAL A 116 2.31 -8.68 6.06
C VAL A 116 2.62 -7.31 5.49
N ILE A 117 2.67 -7.20 4.15
CA ILE A 117 2.80 -5.90 3.49
C ILE A 117 1.40 -5.32 3.37
N GLN A 118 1.12 -4.25 4.09
CA GLN A 118 -0.15 -3.52 3.98
C GLN A 118 -0.12 -2.58 2.78
N LEU A 119 -1.16 -2.67 1.96
CA LEU A 119 -1.39 -1.78 0.83
C LEU A 119 -2.47 -0.78 1.19
N SER A 120 -2.20 0.51 0.98
CA SER A 120 -3.20 1.56 1.13
C SER A 120 -3.10 2.61 0.02
N LYS A 121 -4.22 3.28 -0.29
CA LYS A 121 -4.17 4.50 -1.13
C LYS A 121 -3.32 5.55 -0.43
N HIS A 122 -2.34 6.08 -1.15
CA HIS A 122 -1.55 7.18 -0.62
C HIS A 122 -2.13 8.53 -1.06
N HIS A 123 -2.15 9.47 -0.14
CA HIS A 123 -2.56 10.85 -0.39
C HIS A 123 -1.81 11.78 0.56
N PHE A 124 -1.71 13.05 0.19
CA PHE A 124 -1.11 14.08 1.01
C PHE A 124 -1.76 15.44 0.81
N THR A 125 -1.57 16.33 1.77
CA THR A 125 -1.88 17.76 1.63
C THR A 125 -0.60 18.57 1.73
N TYR A 126 -0.62 19.77 1.16
CA TYR A 126 0.43 20.76 1.32
C TYR A 126 -0.14 21.96 2.06
N ALA A 127 0.39 22.25 3.25
CA ALA A 127 0.01 23.41 4.05
C ALA A 127 0.95 24.58 3.71
N ALA A 128 0.41 25.64 3.13
CA ALA A 128 1.20 26.77 2.66
C ALA A 128 1.78 27.61 3.81
N GLU A 129 1.07 27.66 4.95
CA GLU A 129 1.41 28.48 6.12
C GLU A 129 2.73 28.02 6.77
N ASN A 130 2.94 26.71 6.84
CA ASN A 130 4.15 26.09 7.37
C ASN A 130 5.04 25.49 6.28
N GLN A 131 4.67 25.71 5.01
CA GLN A 131 5.27 25.14 3.82
C GLN A 131 5.51 23.62 3.89
N SER A 132 4.67 22.84 4.56
CA SER A 132 4.94 21.43 4.85
C SER A 132 3.95 20.47 4.20
N PHE A 133 4.43 19.25 3.96
CA PHE A 133 3.61 18.17 3.42
C PHE A 133 3.11 17.29 4.57
N HIS A 134 1.81 17.02 4.59
CA HIS A 134 1.18 16.14 5.55
C HIS A 134 0.61 14.92 4.84
N PHE A 135 1.08 13.74 5.20
CA PHE A 135 0.71 12.49 4.55
C PHE A 135 -0.48 11.83 5.25
N MET A 136 -1.32 11.12 4.50
CA MET A 136 -2.45 10.36 5.01
C MET A 136 -3.48 11.21 5.79
N VAL A 137 -3.57 12.50 5.49
CA VAL A 137 -4.60 13.40 6.03
C VAL A 137 -5.85 13.27 5.19
N HIS A 138 -6.94 12.79 5.78
CA HIS A 138 -8.23 12.73 5.09
C HIS A 138 -8.87 14.13 4.99
N SER A 139 -8.61 14.82 3.89
CA SER A 139 -9.22 16.11 3.54
C SER A 139 -9.74 16.09 2.12
N GLN A 140 -10.77 16.90 1.83
CA GLN A 140 -11.21 17.18 0.45
C GLN A 140 -10.08 17.81 -0.38
N GLU A 141 -9.11 18.45 0.28
CA GLU A 141 -7.96 19.07 -0.37
C GLU A 141 -6.78 18.12 -0.64
N SER A 142 -6.95 16.83 -0.34
CA SER A 142 -5.86 15.86 -0.46
C SER A 142 -5.55 15.51 -1.90
N ILE A 143 -4.27 15.58 -2.25
CA ILE A 143 -3.73 15.10 -3.51
C ILE A 143 -3.54 13.58 -3.39
N GLN A 144 -4.19 12.84 -4.29
CA GLN A 144 -3.97 11.41 -4.44
C GLN A 144 -2.59 11.15 -5.04
N TRP A 145 -1.83 10.20 -4.48
CA TRP A 145 -0.46 9.92 -4.88
C TRP A 145 -0.18 8.42 -4.96
N GLY A 146 -1.03 7.71 -5.71
CA GLY A 146 -0.89 6.27 -5.93
C GLY A 146 -1.08 5.45 -4.66
N LEU A 147 -0.04 4.69 -4.28
CA LEU A 147 -0.10 3.66 -3.25
C LEU A 147 0.96 3.86 -2.17
N GLN A 148 0.65 3.36 -0.98
CA GLN A 148 1.60 3.17 0.10
C GLN A 148 1.70 1.68 0.42
N PHE A 149 2.91 1.14 0.33
CA PHE A 149 3.27 -0.18 0.80
C PHE A 149 3.92 -0.06 2.17
N SER A 150 3.32 -0.66 3.20
CA SER A 150 3.79 -0.58 4.57
C SER A 150 4.14 -1.96 5.12
N TYR A 151 5.27 -2.08 5.80
CA TYR A 151 5.70 -3.34 6.43
C TYR A 151 6.19 -3.09 7.86
N PRO A 152 5.81 -3.91 8.86
CA PRO A 152 6.21 -3.67 10.24
C PRO A 152 7.74 -3.75 10.40
N GLN A 153 8.32 -2.79 11.13
CA GLN A 153 9.70 -2.90 11.63
C GLN A 153 9.71 -3.62 12.98
N LEU A 154 8.72 -3.30 13.81
CA LEU A 154 8.52 -3.87 15.14
C LEU A 154 7.11 -4.43 15.21
N TYR A 155 6.98 -5.69 15.62
CA TYR A 155 5.68 -6.30 15.90
C TYR A 155 5.72 -7.09 17.20
N SER A 156 4.55 -7.25 17.82
CA SER A 156 4.33 -8.18 18.91
C SER A 156 3.00 -8.90 18.71
N ASN A 157 2.91 -10.10 19.27
CA ASN A 157 1.65 -10.81 19.45
C ASN A 157 1.32 -10.81 20.95
N SER A 158 0.10 -10.40 21.31
CA SER A 158 -0.34 -10.30 22.72
C SER A 158 -0.20 -11.60 23.52
N MET A 159 -0.11 -12.77 22.87
CA MET A 159 0.10 -14.05 23.55
C MET A 159 1.56 -14.41 23.77
N GLN A 160 2.47 -13.91 22.92
CA GLN A 160 3.90 -14.21 23.02
C GLN A 160 4.65 -13.15 23.85
N GLY A 161 4.13 -11.92 23.91
CA GLY A 161 4.68 -10.83 24.74
C GLY A 161 5.98 -10.20 24.22
N ASP A 162 6.72 -10.91 23.39
CA ASP A 162 7.98 -10.43 22.82
C ASP A 162 7.77 -9.41 21.68
N VAL A 163 8.62 -8.39 21.67
CA VAL A 163 8.71 -7.42 20.56
C VAL A 163 9.81 -7.86 19.62
N VAL A 164 9.44 -8.14 18.38
CA VAL A 164 10.34 -8.67 17.35
C VAL A 164 10.68 -7.61 16.32
N GLU A 165 11.98 -7.50 16.01
CA GLU A 165 12.48 -6.74 14.86
C GLU A 165 12.36 -7.56 13.57
N VAL A 166 11.24 -7.40 12.86
CA VAL A 166 10.84 -8.25 11.72
C VAL A 166 11.93 -8.38 10.66
N MET A 167 12.57 -7.28 10.28
CA MET A 167 13.55 -7.27 9.19
C MET A 167 14.87 -7.98 9.52
N LYS A 168 15.18 -8.18 10.81
CA LYS A 168 16.36 -8.94 11.26
C LYS A 168 16.11 -10.44 11.18
N GLU A 169 14.87 -10.87 11.43
CA GLU A 169 14.46 -12.26 11.34
C GLU A 169 14.13 -12.64 9.89
N GLN A 170 15.01 -13.41 9.24
CA GLN A 170 14.78 -13.87 7.87
C GLN A 170 13.71 -14.97 7.76
N THR A 171 13.11 -15.36 8.87
CA THR A 171 12.14 -16.46 8.98
C THR A 171 10.74 -16.05 8.49
N TYR A 172 10.39 -14.76 8.49
CA TYR A 172 9.07 -14.34 8.03
C TYR A 172 8.98 -14.36 6.50
N PRO A 173 7.99 -15.07 5.92
CA PRO A 173 7.88 -15.25 4.47
C PRO A 173 7.74 -13.92 3.73
N ASN A 174 7.07 -12.94 4.34
CA ASN A 174 6.84 -11.63 3.74
C ASN A 174 8.03 -10.67 3.82
N THR A 175 9.08 -11.00 4.59
CA THR A 175 10.32 -10.19 4.62
C THR A 175 11.05 -10.27 3.28
N ILE A 176 11.07 -11.44 2.64
CA ILE A 176 11.67 -11.61 1.30
C ILE A 176 10.88 -10.79 0.27
N LEU A 177 9.54 -10.92 0.30
CA LEU A 177 8.64 -10.15 -0.57
C LEU A 177 8.86 -8.64 -0.41
N PHE A 178 8.94 -8.14 0.83
CA PHE A 178 9.13 -6.71 1.08
C PHE A 178 10.53 -6.23 0.65
N ARG A 179 11.58 -7.03 0.83
CA ARG A 179 12.93 -6.69 0.34
C ARG A 179 12.97 -6.58 -1.19
N ALA A 180 12.30 -7.50 -1.89
CA ALA A 180 12.16 -7.42 -3.35
C ALA A 180 11.42 -6.13 -3.77
N LEU A 181 10.32 -5.80 -3.09
CA LEU A 181 9.60 -4.54 -3.31
C LEU A 181 10.51 -3.33 -3.13
N MET A 182 11.25 -3.25 -2.02
CA MET A 182 12.18 -2.14 -1.77
C MET A 182 13.25 -2.02 -2.86
N GLN A 183 13.83 -3.15 -3.27
CA GLN A 183 14.85 -3.19 -4.32
C GLN A 183 14.27 -2.68 -5.64
N TRP A 184 13.10 -3.16 -6.04
CA TRP A 184 12.43 -2.71 -7.25
C TRP A 184 12.16 -1.21 -7.22
N MET A 185 11.61 -0.71 -6.11
CA MET A 185 11.32 0.72 -5.94
C MET A 185 12.57 1.58 -6.08
N ARG A 186 13.71 1.16 -5.52
CA ARG A 186 14.98 1.90 -5.65
C ARG A 186 15.47 1.98 -7.09
N ASN A 187 15.28 0.93 -7.87
CA ASN A 187 15.81 0.82 -9.23
C ASN A 187 14.89 1.45 -10.29
N HIS A 188 13.57 1.44 -10.06
CA HIS A 188 12.57 1.78 -11.07
C HIS A 188 11.76 3.05 -10.78
N SER A 189 11.93 3.66 -9.61
CA SER A 189 11.31 4.96 -9.29
C SER A 189 12.35 5.97 -8.79
N ARG A 190 11.98 7.25 -8.74
CA ARG A 190 12.82 8.35 -8.24
C ARG A 190 12.15 9.03 -7.04
N PRO A 191 12.92 9.49 -6.04
CA PRO A 191 12.40 10.43 -5.05
C PRO A 191 11.82 11.67 -5.73
N VAL A 192 10.74 12.20 -5.20
CA VAL A 192 9.98 13.29 -5.82
C VAL A 192 10.25 14.58 -5.07
N PRO A 193 11.00 15.52 -5.65
CA PRO A 193 10.99 16.89 -5.18
C PRO A 193 9.78 17.66 -5.75
N PHE A 194 9.28 18.61 -4.99
CA PHE A 194 8.36 19.64 -5.49
C PHE A 194 9.09 21.00 -5.57
N LEU A 195 8.77 21.79 -6.59
CA LEU A 195 9.13 23.20 -6.66
C LEU A 195 8.05 24.03 -5.99
N ILE A 196 8.42 24.71 -4.92
CA ILE A 196 7.55 25.61 -4.16
C ILE A 196 8.28 26.94 -4.06
N ASN A 197 7.68 28.01 -4.61
CA ASN A 197 8.28 29.36 -4.58
C ASN A 197 9.73 29.38 -5.12
N GLY A 198 10.02 28.61 -6.17
CA GLY A 198 11.36 28.47 -6.75
C GLY A 198 12.34 27.61 -5.94
N GLN A 199 11.92 27.07 -4.78
CA GLN A 199 12.74 26.20 -3.95
C GLN A 199 12.35 24.74 -4.12
N ARG A 200 13.38 23.88 -4.18
CA ARG A 200 13.21 22.42 -4.26
C ARG A 200 12.95 21.86 -2.85
N LYS A 201 11.80 21.24 -2.64
CA LYS A 201 11.43 20.56 -1.40
C LYS A 201 11.30 19.06 -1.62
N ASN A 202 12.13 18.27 -0.95
CA ASN A 202 12.03 16.82 -1.00
C ASN A 202 10.84 16.34 -0.17
N VAL A 203 10.06 15.41 -0.72
CA VAL A 203 9.05 14.67 0.03
C VAL A 203 9.43 13.20 0.15
N GLU A 204 8.95 12.55 1.20
CA GLU A 204 9.06 11.11 1.36
C GLU A 204 8.02 10.41 0.47
N ALA A 205 8.13 10.60 -0.84
CA ALA A 205 7.33 9.97 -1.87
C ALA A 205 8.19 9.70 -3.11
N ARG A 206 7.78 8.71 -3.90
CA ARG A 206 8.47 8.29 -5.11
C ARG A 206 7.53 8.35 -6.31
N LEU A 207 8.13 8.48 -7.49
CA LEU A 207 7.45 8.52 -8.77
C LEU A 207 8.12 7.56 -9.75
N GLY A 208 7.32 6.73 -10.40
CA GLY A 208 7.74 5.88 -11.50
C GLY A 208 8.32 6.71 -12.64
N LYS A 209 9.31 6.15 -13.33
CA LYS A 209 10.01 6.86 -14.42
C LYS A 209 9.06 7.18 -15.57
N ARG A 210 8.07 6.32 -15.84
CA ARG A 210 7.09 6.53 -16.90
C ARG A 210 6.07 7.61 -16.54
N CYS A 211 5.84 7.88 -15.26
CA CYS A 211 4.93 8.96 -14.86
C CYS A 211 5.42 10.36 -15.25
N PHE A 212 6.73 10.57 -15.42
CA PHE A 212 7.27 11.89 -15.77
C PHE A 212 6.72 12.43 -17.10
N SER A 213 6.26 11.57 -18.01
CA SER A 213 5.66 12.02 -19.28
C SER A 213 4.27 12.63 -19.13
N TRP A 214 3.63 12.47 -17.96
CA TRP A 214 2.24 12.91 -17.74
C TRP A 214 1.98 13.53 -16.37
N ILE A 215 2.93 13.51 -15.44
CA ILE A 215 2.73 14.01 -14.06
C ILE A 215 2.33 15.48 -14.01
N GLU A 216 2.76 16.29 -14.98
CA GLU A 216 2.34 17.69 -15.12
C GLU A 216 0.84 17.82 -15.40
N ASN A 217 0.17 16.77 -15.89
CA ASN A 217 -1.27 16.72 -16.12
C ASN A 217 -2.10 16.35 -14.88
N HIS A 218 -1.45 15.99 -13.77
CA HIS A 218 -2.15 15.58 -12.56
C HIS A 218 -3.09 16.70 -12.05
N PRO A 219 -4.41 16.47 -11.99
CA PRO A 219 -5.39 17.54 -11.84
C PRO A 219 -5.24 18.28 -10.51
N GLN A 220 -5.05 17.53 -9.43
CA GLN A 220 -4.91 18.08 -8.09
C GLN A 220 -3.57 18.79 -7.86
N LEU A 221 -2.52 18.44 -8.62
CA LEU A 221 -1.25 19.19 -8.55
C LEU A 221 -1.42 20.55 -9.23
N LYS A 222 -2.06 20.58 -10.41
CA LYS A 222 -2.39 21.82 -11.14
C LYS A 222 -3.24 22.74 -10.28
N GLU A 223 -4.30 22.22 -9.69
CA GLU A 223 -5.21 22.97 -8.81
C GLU A 223 -4.46 23.61 -7.63
N LYS A 224 -3.49 22.88 -7.05
CA LYS A 224 -2.68 23.34 -5.91
C LYS A 224 -1.41 24.09 -6.32
N GLY A 225 -1.18 24.32 -7.61
CA GLY A 225 0.01 25.02 -8.13
C GLY A 225 1.34 24.32 -7.79
N LEU A 226 1.32 23.00 -7.59
CA LEU A 226 2.51 22.21 -7.26
C LEU A 226 3.14 21.63 -8.52
N VAL A 227 4.46 21.78 -8.64
CA VAL A 227 5.23 21.29 -9.79
C VAL A 227 6.27 20.27 -9.31
N VAL A 228 6.37 19.12 -9.98
CA VAL A 228 7.42 18.13 -9.72
C VAL A 228 8.72 18.61 -10.35
N ALA A 229 9.83 18.57 -9.59
CA ALA A 229 11.15 19.04 -10.03
C ALA A 229 12.04 17.96 -10.67
#